data_AF-A0A503AM60-F1
#
_entry.id   AF-A0A503AM60-F1
#
_cell.length_a   1.000
_cell.length_b   1.000
_cell.length_c   1.000
_cell.angle_alpha   90.00
_cell.angle_beta   90.00
_cell.angle_gamma   90.00
#
_symmetry.space_group_name_H-M   'P 1'
#
loop_
_entity.id
_entity.type
_entity.pdbx_description
1 polymer ?
#
loop_
_entity_poly.entity_id
_entity_poly.type
_entity_poly.pdbx_seq_one_letter_code
_entity_poly.pdbx_strand_id
1 'polypeptide(L)'
;MRRLAAILMLTLLGACSTVEDLSPLSPSSPAVAVRAPKFEDSKPHEWDSGAPWTYAIHGTDVSKYQSSIDWPTARASGISFAFIKATEGGDRFDDYFNEHWARTRAAGVPRAAYHFFYFCTPAETQARWFIANVPRDPSAMPPVLDMEWNPNSPTCRLRPDPATVRSEMTVFLQMVERYYGKKPIIYTSLDFFDDNQLATFRGYPYWLRSVAGHPREKYGSHPFTFWQYTGTGIVPGMTGKSDINVFNGSEAAWKKWLRQNTR
;
A
#
# COMPACT_ATOMS: atom_id res chain seq x y z
N MET A 1 49.27 -18.81 62.42
CA MET A 1 50.76 -18.77 62.32
C MET A 1 51.10 -18.41 60.87
N ARG A 2 51.65 -17.21 60.59
CA ARG A 2 53.07 -16.99 60.23
C ARG A 2 53.55 -18.08 59.24
N ARG A 3 54.03 -17.83 58.01
CA ARG A 3 54.77 -16.71 57.42
C ARG A 3 55.03 -17.04 55.92
N LEU A 4 55.22 -15.99 55.12
CA LEU A 4 56.22 -15.79 54.05
C LEU A 4 56.62 -16.94 53.10
N ALA A 5 56.52 -16.70 51.79
CA ALA A 5 57.62 -16.78 50.81
C ALA A 5 57.08 -16.37 49.41
N ALA A 6 57.52 -15.23 48.85
CA ALA A 6 58.68 -15.06 47.96
C ALA A 6 58.37 -15.50 46.50
N ILE A 7 58.02 -14.56 45.64
CA ILE A 7 58.91 -13.87 44.67
C ILE A 7 59.43 -14.83 43.59
N LEU A 8 58.94 -14.64 42.37
CA LEU A 8 59.82 -14.65 41.19
C LEU A 8 59.32 -13.64 40.16
N MET A 9 60.01 -12.51 40.11
CA MET A 9 60.02 -11.57 38.99
C MET A 9 60.78 -12.22 37.82
N LEU A 10 60.21 -12.17 36.62
CA LEU A 10 60.99 -12.16 35.39
C LEU A 10 60.57 -10.93 34.59
N THR A 11 61.47 -9.96 34.53
CA THR A 11 61.44 -8.79 33.66
C THR A 11 62.30 -9.08 32.42
N LEU A 12 61.75 -8.84 31.23
CA LEU A 12 62.52 -8.63 30.02
C LEU A 12 61.89 -7.47 29.24
N LEU A 13 62.73 -6.49 28.96
CA LEU A 13 62.45 -5.20 28.34
C LEU A 13 62.25 -5.33 26.82
N GLY A 14 61.44 -4.40 26.28
CA GLY A 14 61.79 -3.68 25.06
C GLY A 14 60.88 -3.91 23.85
N ALA A 15 59.92 -3.00 23.66
CA ALA A 15 59.78 -2.21 22.43
C ALA A 15 58.58 -1.26 22.55
N CYS A 16 58.84 0.04 22.42
CA CYS A 16 57.81 1.04 22.16
C CYS A 16 57.40 0.94 20.68
N SER A 17 56.11 0.76 20.42
CA SER A 17 55.47 1.32 19.23
C SER A 17 53.99 1.52 19.50
N THR A 18 53.62 2.79 19.46
CA THR A 18 52.26 3.33 19.38
C THR A 18 51.56 2.81 18.13
N VAL A 19 50.34 2.29 18.25
CA VAL A 19 49.20 2.57 17.36
C VAL A 19 47.92 1.94 17.94
N GLU A 20 47.01 2.83 18.33
CA GLU A 20 45.56 2.79 18.12
C GLU A 20 44.82 1.44 18.07
N ASP A 21 44.05 1.21 19.14
CA ASP A 21 42.61 0.90 19.12
C ASP A 21 42.08 0.09 17.91
N LEU A 22 42.11 -1.23 18.03
CA LEU A 22 41.33 -2.13 17.17
C LEU A 22 40.17 -2.72 17.97
N SER A 23 39.12 -1.91 18.10
CA SER A 23 37.78 -2.41 18.38
C SER A 23 37.35 -3.38 17.26
N PRO A 24 36.81 -4.58 17.58
CA PRO A 24 36.33 -5.50 16.57
C PRO A 24 35.12 -4.90 15.83
N LEU A 25 35.26 -4.86 14.50
CA LEU A 25 34.25 -4.44 13.53
C LEU A 25 32.92 -5.16 13.80
N SER A 26 31.93 -4.41 14.29
CA SER A 26 30.53 -4.81 14.15
C SER A 26 30.25 -5.07 12.66
N PRO A 27 29.61 -6.19 12.29
CA PRO A 27 29.14 -6.35 10.92
C PRO A 27 28.13 -5.23 10.67
N SER A 28 28.49 -4.32 9.78
CA SER A 28 27.57 -3.34 9.22
C SER A 28 26.39 -4.11 8.65
N SER A 29 25.21 -3.92 9.25
CA SER A 29 23.96 -4.21 8.57
C SER A 29 24.05 -3.57 7.18
N PRO A 30 23.80 -4.29 6.08
CA PRO A 30 23.68 -3.63 4.80
C PRO A 30 22.48 -2.70 4.94
N ALA A 31 22.74 -1.40 5.03
CA ALA A 31 21.72 -0.40 4.86
C ALA A 31 21.14 -0.63 3.47
N VAL A 32 19.97 -1.27 3.39
CA VAL A 32 19.22 -1.35 2.15
C VAL A 32 18.83 0.08 1.83
N ALA A 33 19.61 0.73 0.96
CA ALA A 33 19.24 1.98 0.36
C ALA A 33 18.00 1.70 -0.50
N VAL A 34 16.81 1.98 0.03
CA VAL A 34 15.60 1.97 -0.78
C VAL A 34 15.65 3.22 -1.65
N ARG A 35 16.35 3.14 -2.79
CA ARG A 35 16.14 4.07 -3.89
C ARG A 35 14.75 3.78 -4.41
N ALA A 36 13.87 4.78 -4.37
CA ALA A 36 12.54 4.75 -4.99
C ALA A 36 12.56 3.93 -6.30
N PRO A 37 11.94 2.75 -6.34
CA PRO A 37 12.08 1.85 -7.48
C PRO A 37 11.45 2.51 -8.71
N LYS A 38 12.18 2.50 -9.83
CA LYS A 38 11.62 2.84 -11.14
C LYS A 38 11.26 1.54 -11.85
N PHE A 39 10.04 1.06 -11.62
CA PHE A 39 9.50 -0.08 -12.34
C PHE A 39 9.36 0.22 -13.84
N GLU A 40 9.50 -0.81 -14.66
CA GLU A 40 9.24 -0.73 -16.09
C GLU A 40 7.73 -0.53 -16.34
N ASP A 41 7.40 0.03 -17.50
CA ASP A 41 6.02 0.26 -17.93
C ASP A 41 5.91 0.01 -19.44
N SER A 42 4.93 -0.81 -19.84
CA SER A 42 4.70 -1.14 -21.24
C SER A 42 4.03 -0.01 -22.05
N LYS A 43 3.45 0.98 -21.37
CA LYS A 43 2.87 2.20 -21.96
C LYS A 43 3.15 3.41 -21.04
N PRO A 44 4.42 3.83 -20.93
CA PRO A 44 4.79 4.88 -19.99
C PRO A 44 4.15 6.23 -20.37
N HIS A 45 3.85 7.02 -19.35
CA HIS A 45 3.67 8.46 -19.51
C HIS A 45 5.02 9.17 -19.41
N GLU A 46 5.25 10.14 -20.27
CA GLU A 46 6.42 11.03 -20.19
C GLU A 46 6.19 12.07 -19.09
N TRP A 47 7.08 12.10 -18.09
CA TRP A 47 6.96 12.95 -16.92
C TRP A 47 7.92 14.13 -16.98
N ASP A 48 7.39 15.35 -17.12
CA ASP A 48 8.21 16.58 -17.10
C ASP A 48 8.66 16.95 -15.67
N SER A 49 7.80 16.71 -14.67
CA SER A 49 8.10 16.92 -13.26
C SER A 49 7.23 16.03 -12.37
N GLY A 50 7.59 15.87 -11.09
CA GLY A 50 6.77 15.14 -10.12
C GLY A 50 6.58 13.66 -10.44
N ALA A 51 7.53 13.04 -11.15
CA ALA A 51 7.41 11.65 -11.57
C ALA A 51 7.21 10.68 -10.39
N PRO A 52 6.50 9.54 -10.57
CA PRO A 52 6.18 8.62 -9.48
C PRO A 52 7.41 8.07 -8.74
N TRP A 53 8.51 7.81 -9.45
CA TRP A 53 9.77 7.33 -8.86
C TRP A 53 10.50 8.37 -8.00
N THR A 54 9.91 9.54 -7.78
CA THR A 54 10.37 10.49 -6.75
C THR A 54 9.83 10.17 -5.36
N TYR A 55 8.81 9.30 -5.26
CA TYR A 55 8.24 8.82 -4.01
C TYR A 55 8.97 7.57 -3.52
N ALA A 56 9.30 7.50 -2.23
CA ALA A 56 10.13 6.42 -1.71
C ALA A 56 9.39 5.06 -1.60
N ILE A 57 8.06 5.10 -1.47
CA ILE A 57 7.25 3.93 -1.09
C ILE A 57 6.32 3.59 -2.23
N HIS A 58 6.59 2.45 -2.88
CA HIS A 58 5.78 1.91 -3.94
C HIS A 58 4.98 0.70 -3.47
N GLY A 59 3.85 0.45 -4.11
CA GLY A 59 3.00 -0.71 -3.88
C GLY A 59 2.26 -1.11 -5.14
N THR A 60 1.42 -2.12 -5.03
CA THR A 60 0.60 -2.62 -6.14
C THR A 60 -0.84 -2.82 -5.67
N ASP A 61 -1.75 -3.02 -6.60
CA ASP A 61 -3.09 -3.53 -6.31
C ASP A 61 -3.41 -4.69 -7.23
N VAL A 62 -4.11 -5.69 -6.68
CA VAL A 62 -4.27 -7.01 -7.32
C VAL A 62 -5.68 -7.54 -7.13
N SER A 63 -6.07 -8.39 -8.07
CA SER A 63 -7.34 -9.12 -8.07
C SER A 63 -7.12 -10.53 -8.64
N LYS A 64 -8.20 -11.24 -8.93
CA LYS A 64 -8.17 -12.48 -9.73
C LYS A 64 -7.48 -12.36 -11.10
N TYR A 65 -7.32 -11.15 -11.64
CA TYR A 65 -6.63 -10.95 -12.92
C TYR A 65 -5.11 -11.14 -12.79
N GLN A 66 -4.55 -11.03 -11.59
CA GLN A 66 -3.15 -11.32 -11.29
C GLN A 66 -3.07 -12.68 -10.56
N SER A 67 -3.31 -13.76 -11.31
CA SER A 67 -3.48 -15.12 -10.76
C SER A 67 -2.19 -15.80 -10.27
N SER A 68 -1.01 -15.24 -10.55
CA SER A 68 0.27 -15.81 -10.10
C SER A 68 1.22 -14.69 -9.72
N ILE A 69 1.52 -14.60 -8.42
CA ILE A 69 2.44 -13.61 -7.86
C ILE A 69 3.44 -14.31 -6.93
N ASP A 70 4.73 -14.15 -7.24
CA ASP A 70 5.83 -14.42 -6.33
C ASP A 70 6.04 -13.18 -5.43
N TRP A 71 5.35 -13.19 -4.30
CA TRP A 71 5.40 -12.09 -3.33
C TRP A 71 6.79 -11.82 -2.74
N PRO A 72 7.61 -12.84 -2.39
CA PRO A 72 9.01 -12.62 -2.06
C PRO A 72 9.78 -11.82 -3.11
N THR A 73 9.68 -12.19 -4.39
CA THR A 73 10.34 -11.47 -5.49
C THR A 73 9.78 -10.06 -5.66
N ALA A 74 8.45 -9.89 -5.65
CA ALA A 74 7.81 -8.58 -5.73
C ALA A 74 8.26 -7.66 -4.60
N ARG A 75 8.32 -8.16 -3.36
CA ARG A 75 8.84 -7.41 -2.20
C ARG A 75 10.30 -7.02 -2.38
N ALA A 76 11.15 -7.96 -2.80
CA ALA A 76 12.57 -7.70 -3.04
C ALA A 76 12.81 -6.65 -4.13
N SER A 77 11.87 -6.52 -5.09
CA SER A 77 11.89 -5.51 -6.14
C SER A 77 11.42 -4.11 -5.71
N GLY A 78 10.90 -3.97 -4.49
CA GLY A 78 10.50 -2.67 -3.92
C GLY A 78 9.00 -2.51 -3.63
N ILE A 79 8.17 -3.54 -3.85
CA ILE A 79 6.76 -3.52 -3.44
C ILE A 79 6.68 -3.50 -1.91
N SER A 80 6.18 -2.40 -1.37
CA SER A 80 6.13 -2.09 0.07
C SER A 80 4.73 -2.17 0.67
N PHE A 81 3.69 -2.24 -0.16
CA PHE A 81 2.30 -2.48 0.26
C PHE A 81 1.48 -3.06 -0.89
N ALA A 82 0.32 -3.66 -0.58
CA ALA A 82 -0.65 -4.10 -1.57
C ALA A 82 -2.11 -3.79 -1.21
N PHE A 83 -2.92 -3.40 -2.18
CA PHE A 83 -4.38 -3.46 -2.09
C PHE A 83 -4.88 -4.72 -2.80
N ILE A 84 -5.80 -5.46 -2.20
CA ILE A 84 -6.23 -6.77 -2.69
C ILE A 84 -7.75 -6.77 -2.85
N LYS A 85 -8.25 -7.05 -4.04
CA LYS A 85 -9.69 -7.13 -4.30
C LYS A 85 -10.28 -8.22 -3.44
N ALA A 86 -11.31 -7.89 -2.67
CA ALA A 86 -12.03 -8.87 -1.87
C ALA A 86 -13.42 -9.16 -2.42
N THR A 87 -14.18 -8.11 -2.73
CA THR A 87 -15.58 -8.23 -3.10
C THR A 87 -15.99 -7.19 -4.13
N GLU A 88 -17.07 -7.46 -4.83
CA GLU A 88 -17.73 -6.55 -5.76
C GLU A 88 -19.24 -6.69 -5.59
N GLY A 89 -19.95 -5.57 -5.45
CA GLY A 89 -21.39 -5.60 -5.26
C GLY A 89 -21.84 -6.36 -4.01
N GLY A 90 -23.05 -6.92 -4.04
CA GLY A 90 -23.65 -7.60 -2.89
C GLY A 90 -23.42 -9.10 -2.82
N ASP A 91 -22.75 -9.69 -3.81
CA ASP A 91 -22.77 -11.13 -4.05
C ASP A 91 -21.49 -11.71 -4.67
N ARG A 92 -20.52 -10.89 -5.08
CA ARG A 92 -19.27 -11.39 -5.67
C ARG A 92 -18.11 -11.32 -4.69
N PHE A 93 -17.43 -12.44 -4.53
CA PHE A 93 -16.15 -12.55 -3.84
C PHE A 93 -15.06 -12.81 -4.87
N ASP A 94 -13.88 -12.21 -4.69
CA ASP A 94 -12.76 -12.42 -5.61
C ASP A 94 -12.10 -13.77 -5.35
N ASP A 95 -12.06 -14.64 -6.37
CA ASP A 95 -11.59 -16.02 -6.28
C ASP A 95 -10.15 -16.16 -5.77
N TYR A 96 -9.32 -15.11 -5.93
CA TYR A 96 -7.92 -15.09 -5.49
C TYR A 96 -7.71 -14.32 -4.19
N PHE A 97 -8.74 -13.71 -3.60
CA PHE A 97 -8.59 -12.90 -2.38
C PHE A 97 -7.87 -13.67 -1.27
N ASN A 98 -8.33 -14.88 -0.95
CA ASN A 98 -7.76 -15.67 0.15
C ASN A 98 -6.29 -16.01 -0.08
N GLU A 99 -5.91 -16.36 -1.31
CA GLU A 99 -4.53 -16.65 -1.67
C GLU A 99 -3.65 -15.41 -1.55
N HIS A 100 -4.04 -14.31 -2.19
CA HIS A 100 -3.31 -13.04 -2.12
C HIS A 100 -3.19 -12.57 -0.68
N TRP A 101 -4.30 -12.57 0.06
CA TRP A 101 -4.35 -12.15 1.46
C TRP A 101 -3.37 -12.92 2.34
N ALA A 102 -3.26 -14.24 2.16
CA ALA A 102 -2.33 -15.08 2.92
C ALA A 102 -0.88 -14.89 2.47
N ARG A 103 -0.62 -14.91 1.15
CA ARG A 103 0.75 -14.86 0.61
C ARG A 103 1.41 -13.49 0.76
N THR A 104 0.66 -12.41 0.57
CA THR A 104 1.16 -11.05 0.84
C THR A 104 1.57 -10.89 2.31
N ARG A 105 0.77 -11.44 3.23
CA ARG A 105 1.11 -11.46 4.67
C ARG A 105 2.36 -12.28 4.95
N ALA A 106 2.47 -13.48 4.37
CA ALA A 106 3.62 -14.36 4.54
C ALA A 106 4.93 -13.72 4.04
N ALA A 107 4.86 -12.92 2.98
CA ALA A 107 5.99 -12.14 2.48
C ALA A 107 6.32 -10.91 3.34
N GLY A 108 5.50 -10.56 4.34
CA GLY A 108 5.71 -9.38 5.17
C GLY A 108 5.42 -8.06 4.44
N VAL A 109 4.49 -8.09 3.48
CA VAL A 109 4.00 -6.89 2.78
C VAL A 109 2.69 -6.43 3.47
N PRO A 110 2.62 -5.20 4.00
CA PRO A 110 1.38 -4.60 4.48
C PRO A 110 0.29 -4.63 3.41
N ARG A 111 -0.94 -4.95 3.81
CA ARG A 111 -2.05 -5.17 2.86
C ARG A 111 -3.38 -4.62 3.34
N ALA A 112 -4.23 -4.21 2.41
CA ALA A 112 -5.63 -3.86 2.65
C ALA A 112 -6.54 -4.55 1.64
N ALA A 113 -7.77 -4.86 2.07
CA ALA A 113 -8.81 -5.38 1.19
C ALA A 113 -9.56 -4.21 0.56
N TYR A 114 -9.91 -4.32 -0.72
CA TYR A 114 -10.77 -3.35 -1.40
C TYR A 114 -12.09 -3.94 -1.88
N HIS A 115 -13.11 -3.10 -1.91
CA HIS A 115 -14.45 -3.39 -2.40
C HIS A 115 -14.75 -2.57 -3.65
N PHE A 116 -15.04 -3.23 -4.77
CA PHE A 116 -15.47 -2.57 -6.00
C PHE A 116 -16.97 -2.27 -5.94
N PHE A 117 -17.35 -0.99 -5.92
CA PHE A 117 -18.74 -0.59 -5.73
C PHE A 117 -19.62 -0.88 -6.95
N TYR A 118 -20.86 -1.32 -6.70
CA TYR A 118 -21.81 -1.71 -7.72
C TYR A 118 -23.17 -1.03 -7.52
N PHE A 119 -23.46 0.03 -8.29
CA PHE A 119 -24.62 0.90 -8.07
C PHE A 119 -25.99 0.23 -8.16
N CYS A 120 -26.10 -0.94 -8.78
CA CYS A 120 -27.35 -1.70 -8.84
C CYS A 120 -27.58 -2.55 -7.58
N THR A 121 -26.77 -2.38 -6.54
CA THR A 121 -26.96 -2.97 -5.22
C THR A 121 -26.82 -1.88 -4.15
N PRO A 122 -27.73 -1.79 -3.16
CA PRO A 122 -27.62 -0.79 -2.09
C PRO A 122 -26.30 -0.88 -1.32
N ALA A 123 -25.70 0.25 -0.96
CA ALA A 123 -24.44 0.32 -0.22
C ALA A 123 -24.46 -0.48 1.09
N GLU A 124 -25.60 -0.50 1.78
CA GLU A 124 -25.75 -1.24 3.04
C GLU A 124 -25.55 -2.76 2.83
N THR A 125 -26.10 -3.29 1.74
CA THR A 125 -25.93 -4.71 1.36
C THR A 125 -24.49 -4.99 0.95
N GLN A 126 -23.89 -4.10 0.17
CA GLN A 126 -22.48 -4.21 -0.22
C GLN A 126 -21.52 -4.14 0.99
N ALA A 127 -21.80 -3.27 1.96
CA ALA A 127 -21.02 -3.16 3.18
C ALA A 127 -21.13 -4.42 4.04
N ARG A 128 -22.34 -4.97 4.21
CA ARG A 128 -22.54 -6.27 4.88
C ARG A 128 -21.78 -7.39 4.18
N TRP A 129 -21.81 -7.41 2.84
CA TRP A 129 -21.10 -8.40 2.04
C TRP A 129 -19.58 -8.30 2.24
N PHE A 130 -19.01 -7.09 2.18
CA PHE A 130 -17.59 -6.88 2.46
C PHE A 130 -17.21 -7.31 3.89
N ILE A 131 -18.02 -6.93 4.89
CA ILE A 131 -17.80 -7.28 6.30
C ILE A 131 -17.84 -8.80 6.53
N ALA A 132 -18.75 -9.50 5.87
CA ALA A 132 -18.90 -10.95 6.01
C ALA A 132 -17.71 -11.73 5.39
N ASN A 133 -17.07 -11.18 4.36
CA ASN A 133 -16.04 -11.88 3.59
C ASN A 133 -14.61 -11.46 3.91
N VAL A 134 -14.39 -10.26 4.46
CA VAL A 134 -13.06 -9.75 4.78
C VAL A 134 -12.77 -9.93 6.28
N PRO A 135 -11.66 -10.60 6.65
CA PRO A 135 -11.35 -10.82 8.05
C PRO A 135 -11.02 -9.50 8.75
N ARG A 136 -11.48 -9.36 9.99
CA ARG A 136 -11.09 -8.26 10.88
C ARG A 136 -9.67 -8.47 11.41
N ASP A 137 -8.70 -8.24 10.53
CA ASP A 137 -7.27 -8.39 10.82
C ASP A 137 -6.68 -7.09 11.36
N PRO A 138 -6.19 -7.05 12.61
CA PRO A 138 -5.57 -5.84 13.18
C PRO A 138 -4.29 -5.44 12.43
N SER A 139 -3.57 -6.38 11.82
CA SER A 139 -2.35 -6.10 11.04
C SER A 139 -2.62 -5.58 9.62
N ALA A 140 -3.86 -5.64 9.14
CA ALA A 140 -4.22 -5.08 7.84
C ALA A 140 -4.26 -3.54 7.88
N MET A 141 -3.96 -2.91 6.75
CA MET A 141 -4.23 -1.50 6.51
C MET A 141 -5.76 -1.25 6.45
N PRO A 142 -6.23 0.01 6.50
CA PRO A 142 -7.65 0.31 6.45
C PRO A 142 -8.30 -0.22 5.16
N PRO A 143 -9.55 -0.71 5.22
CA PRO A 143 -10.30 -1.12 4.05
C PRO A 143 -10.38 -0.03 2.99
N VAL A 144 -10.50 -0.42 1.73
CA VAL A 144 -10.66 0.51 0.62
C VAL A 144 -12.06 0.36 0.00
N LEU A 145 -12.73 1.48 -0.22
CA LEU A 145 -13.88 1.57 -1.11
C LEU A 145 -13.39 2.06 -2.49
N ASP A 146 -13.53 1.21 -3.50
CA ASP A 146 -13.22 1.53 -4.89
C ASP A 146 -14.49 2.09 -5.57
N MET A 147 -14.45 3.39 -5.84
CA MET A 147 -15.51 4.14 -6.51
C MET A 147 -15.06 4.57 -7.90
N GLU A 148 -15.45 3.81 -8.91
CA GLU A 148 -15.25 4.18 -10.31
C GLU A 148 -16.45 3.77 -11.16
N TRP A 149 -16.54 4.33 -12.36
CA TRP A 149 -17.54 3.87 -13.32
C TRP A 149 -17.09 2.54 -13.93
N ASN A 150 -17.99 1.55 -13.94
CA ASN A 150 -17.80 0.32 -14.70
C ASN A 150 -18.67 0.31 -15.98
N PRO A 151 -18.25 0.99 -17.07
CA PRO A 151 -19.03 1.02 -18.30
C PRO A 151 -19.17 -0.35 -18.97
N ASN A 152 -18.28 -1.29 -18.65
CA ASN A 152 -18.22 -2.64 -19.22
C ASN A 152 -19.06 -3.66 -18.44
N SER A 153 -19.69 -3.26 -17.33
CA SER A 153 -20.55 -4.16 -16.59
C SER A 153 -21.71 -4.64 -17.48
N PRO A 154 -21.89 -5.97 -17.63
CA PRO A 154 -22.98 -6.51 -18.43
C PRO A 154 -24.35 -6.35 -17.75
N THR A 155 -24.36 -6.10 -16.44
CA THR A 155 -25.55 -6.23 -15.59
C THR A 155 -25.89 -4.97 -14.79
N CYS A 156 -25.00 -3.97 -14.76
CA CYS A 156 -25.30 -2.67 -14.17
C CYS A 156 -24.57 -1.55 -14.88
N ARG A 157 -25.33 -0.65 -15.50
CA ARG A 157 -24.81 0.58 -16.12
C ARG A 157 -25.35 1.83 -15.44
N LEU A 158 -25.92 1.67 -14.24
CA LEU A 158 -26.52 2.76 -13.49
C LEU A 158 -25.45 3.78 -13.11
N ARG A 159 -25.72 5.04 -13.41
CA ARG A 159 -24.95 6.20 -12.96
C ARG A 159 -25.91 7.16 -12.24
N PRO A 160 -26.10 7.00 -10.92
CA PRO A 160 -26.95 7.89 -10.15
C PRO A 160 -26.43 9.33 -10.17
N ASP A 161 -27.25 10.28 -9.73
CA ASP A 161 -26.80 11.66 -9.58
C ASP A 161 -25.71 11.78 -8.48
N PRO A 162 -24.88 12.84 -8.51
CA PRO A 162 -23.77 13.03 -7.58
C PRO A 162 -24.14 13.00 -6.10
N ALA A 163 -25.34 13.50 -5.73
CA ALA A 163 -25.77 13.51 -4.34
C ALA A 163 -26.09 12.08 -3.86
N THR A 164 -26.76 11.30 -4.70
CA THR A 164 -27.00 9.87 -4.44
C THR A 164 -25.69 9.10 -4.31
N VAL A 165 -24.72 9.32 -5.21
CA VAL A 165 -23.41 8.67 -5.14
C VAL A 165 -22.71 8.94 -3.80
N ARG A 166 -22.63 10.21 -3.37
CA ARG A 166 -21.99 10.57 -2.10
C ARG A 166 -22.75 10.04 -0.88
N SER A 167 -24.09 9.92 -0.97
CA SER A 167 -24.92 9.30 0.07
C SER A 167 -24.58 7.82 0.23
N GLU A 168 -24.56 7.06 -0.87
CA GLU A 168 -24.20 5.63 -0.88
C GLU A 168 -22.77 5.39 -0.37
N MET A 169 -21.81 6.21 -0.81
CA MET A 169 -20.45 6.18 -0.27
C MET A 169 -20.44 6.37 1.25
N THR A 170 -21.19 7.34 1.77
CA THR A 170 -21.27 7.63 3.21
C THR A 170 -21.79 6.43 3.98
N VAL A 171 -22.84 5.76 3.50
CA VAL A 171 -23.41 4.56 4.12
C VAL A 171 -22.36 3.45 4.20
N PHE A 172 -21.71 3.13 3.07
CA PHE A 172 -20.69 2.08 3.03
C PHE A 172 -19.52 2.40 3.97
N LEU A 173 -18.93 3.59 3.83
CA LEU A 173 -17.76 4.00 4.59
C LEU A 173 -18.01 3.98 6.11
N GLN A 174 -19.17 4.47 6.57
CA GLN A 174 -19.50 4.49 7.99
C GLN A 174 -19.71 3.09 8.56
N MET A 175 -20.36 2.18 7.82
CA MET A 175 -20.55 0.80 8.26
C MET A 175 -19.22 0.06 8.38
N VAL A 176 -18.36 0.21 7.37
CA VAL A 176 -17.04 -0.41 7.32
C VAL A 176 -16.13 0.19 8.40
N GLU A 177 -16.10 1.51 8.58
CA GLU A 177 -15.33 2.16 9.65
C GLU A 177 -15.75 1.66 11.04
N ARG A 178 -17.07 1.57 11.29
CA ARG A 178 -17.62 1.08 12.56
C ARG A 178 -17.21 -0.36 12.85
N TYR A 179 -17.21 -1.23 11.84
CA TYR A 179 -16.87 -2.64 12.02
C TYR A 179 -15.37 -2.87 12.20
N TYR A 180 -14.54 -2.28 11.33
CA TYR A 180 -13.09 -2.49 11.36
C TYR A 180 -12.37 -1.60 12.37
N GLY A 181 -12.99 -0.51 12.82
CA GLY A 181 -12.35 0.49 13.70
C GLY A 181 -11.27 1.31 13.01
N LYS A 182 -11.24 1.30 11.67
CA LYS A 182 -10.23 1.94 10.83
C LYS A 182 -10.92 2.79 9.78
N LYS A 183 -10.46 4.03 9.62
CA LYS A 183 -11.02 4.96 8.63
C LYS A 183 -10.73 4.46 7.21
N PRO A 184 -11.74 4.09 6.41
CA PRO A 184 -11.51 3.51 5.10
C PRO A 184 -10.84 4.50 4.14
N ILE A 185 -10.12 3.96 3.15
CA ILE A 185 -9.53 4.71 2.04
C ILE A 185 -10.52 4.73 0.89
N ILE A 186 -10.63 5.85 0.19
CA ILE A 186 -11.44 5.96 -1.03
C ILE A 186 -10.50 5.90 -2.21
N TYR A 187 -10.67 4.90 -3.06
CA TYR A 187 -10.11 4.92 -4.40
C TYR A 187 -11.10 5.52 -5.40
N THR A 188 -10.58 6.28 -6.37
CA THR A 188 -11.40 6.83 -7.46
C THR A 188 -10.58 7.13 -8.70
N SER A 189 -11.23 7.04 -9.85
CA SER A 189 -10.77 7.58 -11.13
C SER A 189 -11.08 9.07 -11.26
N LEU A 190 -10.41 9.74 -12.21
CA LEU A 190 -10.54 11.19 -12.42
C LEU A 190 -11.93 11.59 -12.90
N ASP A 191 -12.45 10.86 -13.89
CA ASP A 191 -13.81 11.06 -14.43
C ASP A 191 -14.87 10.85 -13.35
N PHE A 192 -14.77 9.78 -12.57
CA PHE A 192 -15.69 9.53 -11.47
C PHE A 192 -15.62 10.63 -10.40
N PHE A 193 -14.43 11.11 -10.08
CA PHE A 193 -14.21 12.18 -9.11
C PHE A 193 -14.89 13.48 -9.53
N ASP A 194 -14.71 13.88 -10.79
CA ASP A 194 -15.27 15.11 -11.35
C ASP A 194 -16.80 15.01 -11.51
N ASP A 195 -17.28 13.93 -12.13
CA ASP A 195 -18.72 13.67 -12.36
C ASP A 195 -19.51 13.75 -11.04
N ASN A 196 -18.94 13.23 -9.95
CA ASN A 196 -19.61 13.11 -8.66
C ASN A 196 -19.23 14.20 -7.65
N GLN A 197 -18.50 15.23 -8.09
CA GLN A 197 -18.07 16.39 -7.28
C GLN A 197 -17.34 15.98 -5.98
N LEU A 198 -16.50 14.94 -6.06
CA LEU A 198 -15.79 14.39 -4.91
C LEU A 198 -14.75 15.36 -4.31
N ALA A 199 -14.42 16.45 -5.01
CA ALA A 199 -13.65 17.56 -4.45
C ALA A 199 -14.26 18.13 -3.15
N THR A 200 -15.58 18.00 -2.99
CA THR A 200 -16.34 18.41 -1.78
C THR A 200 -16.43 17.31 -0.72
N PHE A 201 -16.19 16.04 -1.08
CA PHE A 201 -16.29 14.88 -0.19
C PHE A 201 -14.96 14.66 0.54
N ARG A 202 -14.82 15.26 1.73
CA ARG A 202 -13.57 15.29 2.49
C ARG A 202 -13.65 14.45 3.77
N GLY A 203 -12.50 14.29 4.41
CA GLY A 203 -12.36 13.63 5.71
C GLY A 203 -11.82 12.21 5.63
N TYR A 204 -11.75 11.58 4.45
CA TYR A 204 -11.16 10.27 4.25
C TYR A 204 -9.78 10.35 3.58
N PRO A 205 -8.88 9.38 3.81
CA PRO A 205 -7.70 9.20 2.96
C PRO A 205 -8.11 8.80 1.55
N TYR A 206 -7.44 9.36 0.55
CA TYR A 206 -7.70 9.09 -0.87
C TYR A 206 -6.56 8.34 -1.53
N TRP A 207 -6.94 7.37 -2.37
CA TRP A 207 -6.10 6.70 -3.34
C TRP A 207 -6.54 7.15 -4.73
N LEU A 208 -5.83 8.11 -5.32
CA LEU A 208 -6.24 8.72 -6.58
C LEU A 208 -5.59 8.03 -7.77
N ARG A 209 -6.37 7.67 -8.78
CA ARG A 209 -5.82 7.18 -10.05
C ARG A 209 -5.44 8.33 -10.96
N SER A 210 -4.18 8.41 -11.35
CA SER A 210 -3.70 9.40 -12.32
C SER A 210 -2.53 8.85 -13.13
N VAL A 211 -2.83 8.30 -14.31
CA VAL A 211 -1.83 7.61 -15.14
C VAL A 211 -1.19 8.50 -16.23
N ALA A 212 -1.63 9.76 -16.31
CA ALA A 212 -1.22 10.71 -17.35
C ALA A 212 -1.12 12.15 -16.80
N GLY A 213 -0.48 12.27 -15.63
CA GLY A 213 -0.20 13.53 -14.95
C GLY A 213 -0.19 13.39 -13.43
N HIS A 214 0.38 14.37 -12.73
CA HIS A 214 0.52 14.27 -11.28
C HIS A 214 -0.83 14.53 -10.59
N PRO A 215 -1.18 13.87 -9.46
CA PRO A 215 -2.46 14.08 -8.80
C PRO A 215 -2.77 15.54 -8.44
N ARG A 216 -1.76 16.35 -8.09
CA ARG A 216 -1.94 17.80 -7.82
C ARG A 216 -2.39 18.60 -9.05
N GLU A 217 -2.06 18.13 -10.25
CA GLU A 217 -2.46 18.77 -11.49
C GLU A 217 -3.87 18.33 -11.88
N LYS A 218 -4.19 17.05 -11.70
CA LYS A 218 -5.47 16.47 -12.13
C LYS A 218 -6.61 16.68 -11.14
N TYR A 219 -6.32 16.69 -9.84
CA TYR A 219 -7.31 16.80 -8.76
C TYR A 219 -7.19 18.12 -7.96
N GLY A 220 -6.35 19.05 -8.43
CA GLY A 220 -6.08 20.33 -7.77
C GLY A 220 -5.51 20.15 -6.36
N SER A 221 -6.06 20.89 -5.39
CA SER A 221 -5.63 20.86 -3.99
C SER A 221 -6.25 19.73 -3.16
N HIS A 222 -6.95 18.77 -3.78
CA HIS A 222 -7.52 17.66 -3.05
C HIS A 222 -6.40 16.76 -2.47
N PRO A 223 -6.44 16.44 -1.16
CA PRO A 223 -5.39 15.64 -0.55
C PRO A 223 -5.46 14.20 -1.05
N PHE A 224 -4.30 13.57 -1.23
CA PHE A 224 -4.20 12.14 -1.53
C PHE A 224 -3.16 11.48 -0.62
N THR A 225 -3.44 10.25 -0.22
CA THR A 225 -2.56 9.38 0.58
C THR A 225 -1.83 8.39 -0.31
N PHE A 226 -2.53 7.87 -1.32
CA PHE A 226 -1.97 6.96 -2.32
C PHE A 226 -2.26 7.47 -3.72
N TRP A 227 -1.45 7.04 -4.68
CA TRP A 227 -1.58 7.41 -6.07
C TRP A 227 -1.32 6.20 -6.96
N GLN A 228 -2.32 5.75 -7.74
CA GLN A 228 -2.11 4.79 -8.82
C GLN A 228 -1.61 5.53 -10.06
N TYR A 229 -0.36 5.28 -10.44
CA TYR A 229 0.29 6.04 -11.50
C TYR A 229 0.41 5.27 -12.81
N THR A 230 0.13 3.97 -12.81
CA THR A 230 0.08 3.15 -14.02
C THR A 230 -0.77 1.91 -13.78
N GLY A 231 -1.39 1.41 -14.85
CA GLY A 231 -1.99 0.07 -14.94
C GLY A 231 -1.32 -0.82 -15.99
N THR A 232 -0.15 -0.41 -16.46
CA THR A 232 0.63 -1.09 -17.51
C THR A 232 2.06 -1.37 -17.07
N GLY A 233 2.31 -1.25 -15.76
CA GLY A 233 3.59 -1.49 -15.12
C GLY A 233 4.01 -2.95 -15.17
N ILE A 234 5.33 -3.19 -15.13
CA ILE A 234 5.95 -4.51 -15.11
C ILE A 234 6.73 -4.63 -13.80
N VAL A 235 6.29 -5.54 -12.94
CA VAL A 235 6.83 -5.73 -11.59
C VAL A 235 7.48 -7.11 -11.51
N PRO A 236 8.76 -7.22 -11.14
CA PRO A 236 9.39 -8.53 -10.92
C PRO A 236 8.57 -9.38 -9.94
N GLY A 237 8.33 -10.65 -10.28
CA GLY A 237 7.49 -11.55 -9.50
C GLY A 237 6.00 -11.49 -9.82
N MET A 238 5.55 -10.57 -10.68
CA MET A 238 4.17 -10.50 -11.18
C MET A 238 4.14 -10.77 -12.68
N THR A 239 3.27 -11.69 -13.12
CA THR A 239 3.10 -11.99 -14.54
C THR A 239 2.19 -10.96 -15.21
N GLY A 240 2.68 -10.34 -16.28
CA GLY A 240 1.90 -9.40 -17.08
C GLY A 240 1.86 -7.99 -16.50
N LYS A 241 0.84 -7.22 -16.92
CA LYS A 241 0.66 -5.83 -16.52
C LYS A 241 0.12 -5.75 -15.11
N SER A 242 0.66 -4.80 -14.35
CA SER A 242 0.31 -4.55 -12.96
C SER A 242 -0.02 -3.09 -12.75
N ASP A 243 -1.00 -2.85 -11.89
CA ASP A 243 -1.21 -1.53 -11.32
C ASP A 243 -0.11 -1.23 -10.31
N ILE A 244 0.50 -0.05 -10.42
CA ILE A 244 1.55 0.39 -9.49
C ILE A 244 1.16 1.70 -8.85
N ASN A 245 1.40 1.74 -7.55
CA ASN A 245 0.98 2.77 -6.64
C ASN A 245 2.17 3.38 -5.90
N VAL A 246 2.02 4.62 -5.46
CA VAL A 246 2.92 5.22 -4.47
C VAL A 246 2.15 5.70 -3.24
N PHE A 247 2.82 5.71 -2.10
CA PHE A 247 2.36 6.42 -0.90
C PHE A 247 2.92 7.85 -0.91
N ASN A 248 2.05 8.83 -0.65
CA ASN A 248 2.39 10.24 -0.59
C ASN A 248 3.10 10.61 0.72
N GLY A 249 4.39 10.30 0.81
CA GLY A 249 5.22 10.67 1.94
C GLY A 249 6.61 10.03 1.93
N SER A 250 7.43 10.42 2.90
CA SER A 250 8.74 9.80 3.13
C SER A 250 8.60 8.42 3.78
N GLU A 251 9.70 7.66 3.81
CA GLU A 251 9.73 6.39 4.56
C GLU A 251 9.36 6.54 6.05
N ALA A 252 9.78 7.65 6.67
CA ALA A 252 9.44 7.94 8.06
C ALA A 252 7.93 8.18 8.23
N ALA A 253 7.32 8.91 7.28
CA ALA A 253 5.89 9.12 7.24
C ALA A 253 5.13 7.81 7.02
N TRP A 254 5.63 6.93 6.15
CA TRP A 254 5.07 5.59 5.92
C TRP A 254 5.09 4.71 7.18
N LYS A 255 6.25 4.60 7.84
CA LYS A 255 6.39 3.85 9.10
C LYS A 255 5.44 4.39 10.18
N LYS A 256 5.27 5.72 10.26
CA LYS A 256 4.32 6.36 11.17
C LYS A 256 2.87 6.02 10.80
N TRP A 257 2.51 6.13 9.53
CA TRP A 257 1.18 5.86 9.03
C TRP A 257 0.78 4.39 9.28
N LEU A 258 1.66 3.43 9.01
CA LEU A 258 1.42 2.01 9.33
C LEU A 258 1.12 1.83 10.82
N ARG A 259 1.98 2.35 11.71
CA ARG A 259 1.75 2.23 13.17
C ARG A 259 0.40 2.81 13.61
N GLN A 260 -0.14 3.81 12.91
CA GLN A 260 -1.43 4.42 13.25
C GLN A 260 -2.62 3.65 12.67
N ASN A 261 -2.42 2.88 11.59
CA ASN A 261 -3.50 2.31 10.79
C ASN A 261 -3.49 0.76 10.73
N THR A 262 -2.50 0.11 11.33
CA THR A 262 -2.38 -1.37 11.42
C THR A 262 -2.31 -1.84 12.88
N ARG A 263 -3.20 -1.31 13.73
CA ARG A 263 -3.39 -1.73 15.13
C ARG A 263 -4.81 -2.21 15.36
#